data_AF-A0A921UEU3-F1
#
_entry.id   AF-A0A921UEU3-F1
#
_cell.length_a   1.000
_cell.length_b   1.000
_cell.length_c   1.000
_cell.angle_alpha   90.00
_cell.angle_beta   90.00
_cell.angle_gamma   90.00
#
_symmetry.space_group_name_H-M   'P 1'
#
loop_
_entity.id
_entity.type
_entity.pdbx_description
1 polymer ?
#
loop_
_entity_poly.entity_id
_entity_poly.type
_entity_poly.pdbx_seq_one_letter_code
_entity_poly.pdbx_strand_id
1 'polypeptide(L)'
;MVGTTHVIVAKNATSGDGQFASITAALAAQEDQIGSEQSILTVFIKQGVYNETLNITRKHVILIGEGAGKTVITGNKSHRFDNLSTPDTATVSVHGMGFMAQDLTIQNTAGPEGLQAVALMSRSHFSLVYRCSIEGYQDTLNADTGDQIYLETDIRGTIDFVFGYARAAFQGCRLLVRSSGASKPGAHNVVTAQGRSNPLDRSGFSFQNCSVTADEGANLTGVETFLGRPWKEHSHVIFMETFLSSIVNFTGWVEWNRSSGHIPDTVVYLEYANYGPGADTSRRINTTAVRVVTNCSEAAQYTADPFVNASAWMPKDKEGRYIIPYARGLIVRDPACPAPAPPTKA
;
A
#
# COMPACT_ATOMS: atom_id res chain seq x y z
N MET A 1 -28.51 -6.40 13.81
CA MET A 1 -27.88 -6.85 12.56
C MET A 1 -27.52 -5.61 11.77
N VAL A 2 -26.23 -5.40 11.53
CA VAL A 2 -25.75 -4.42 10.57
C VAL A 2 -26.23 -4.89 9.19
N GLY A 3 -27.07 -4.10 8.51
CA GLY A 3 -27.55 -4.44 7.18
C GLY A 3 -26.38 -4.59 6.21
N THR A 4 -26.49 -5.48 5.22
CA THR A 4 -25.54 -5.57 4.11
C THR A 4 -26.29 -5.33 2.81
N THR A 5 -25.82 -4.37 2.03
CA THR A 5 -26.35 -4.06 0.70
C THR A 5 -25.38 -4.54 -0.35
N HIS A 6 -25.89 -5.22 -1.38
CA HIS A 6 -25.10 -5.71 -2.51
C HIS A 6 -25.57 -5.03 -3.79
N VAL A 7 -24.65 -4.39 -4.51
CA VAL A 7 -24.91 -3.76 -5.80
C VAL A 7 -23.94 -4.30 -6.85
N ILE A 8 -24.40 -4.36 -8.11
CA ILE A 8 -23.60 -4.86 -9.24
C ILE A 8 -23.38 -3.74 -10.25
N VAL A 9 -22.13 -3.50 -10.62
CA VAL A 9 -21.71 -2.54 -11.64
C VAL A 9 -21.24 -3.29 -12.88
N ALA A 10 -21.77 -2.94 -14.06
CA ALA A 10 -21.39 -3.52 -15.35
C ALA A 10 -21.53 -2.48 -16.48
N LYS A 11 -20.49 -2.29 -17.30
CA LYS A 11 -20.50 -1.30 -18.40
C LYS A 11 -21.68 -1.42 -19.36
N ASN A 12 -22.00 -2.65 -19.75
CA ASN A 12 -23.08 -2.96 -20.68
C ASN A 12 -24.24 -3.58 -19.92
N ALA A 13 -24.83 -2.84 -18.97
CA ALA A 13 -26.03 -3.25 -18.27
C ALA A 13 -27.23 -3.33 -19.24
N THR A 14 -27.34 -4.40 -20.03
CA THR A 14 -28.63 -4.82 -20.60
C THR A 14 -29.45 -5.47 -19.49
N SER A 15 -30.79 -5.31 -19.55
CA SER A 15 -31.74 -5.81 -18.55
C SER A 15 -31.35 -7.19 -17.98
N GLY A 16 -30.87 -7.22 -16.74
CA GLY A 16 -30.51 -8.44 -16.00
C GLY A 16 -29.06 -8.56 -15.52
N ASP A 17 -28.11 -7.80 -16.09
CA ASP A 17 -26.67 -8.08 -15.89
C ASP A 17 -25.91 -7.09 -14.98
N GLY A 18 -26.49 -5.96 -14.62
CA GLY A 18 -25.92 -4.97 -13.71
C GLY A 18 -26.96 -3.96 -13.25
N GLN A 19 -26.88 -3.53 -11.99
CA GLN A 19 -27.78 -2.50 -11.43
C GLN A 19 -27.33 -1.09 -11.82
N PHE A 20 -26.02 -0.90 -12.03
CA PHE A 20 -25.42 0.38 -12.37
C PHE A 20 -24.42 0.23 -13.52
N ALA A 21 -24.31 1.25 -14.37
CA ALA A 21 -23.31 1.29 -15.45
C ALA A 21 -21.94 1.85 -15.01
N SER A 22 -21.89 2.53 -13.85
CA SER A 22 -20.69 3.14 -13.28
C SER A 22 -20.61 2.91 -11.78
N ILE A 23 -19.38 2.96 -11.26
CA ILE A 23 -19.11 2.78 -9.82
C ILE A 23 -19.60 4.01 -9.06
N THR A 24 -19.38 5.20 -9.60
CA THR A 24 -19.85 6.47 -9.02
C THR A 24 -21.37 6.48 -8.83
N ALA A 25 -22.14 6.00 -9.80
CA ALA A 25 -23.59 5.92 -9.68
C ALA A 25 -24.02 4.92 -8.61
N ALA A 26 -23.34 3.78 -8.50
CA ALA A 26 -23.60 2.78 -7.48
C ALA A 26 -23.32 3.31 -6.07
N LEU A 27 -22.22 4.07 -5.88
CA LEU A 27 -21.90 4.70 -4.59
C LEU A 27 -22.93 5.79 -4.24
N ALA A 28 -23.22 6.70 -5.18
CA ALA A 28 -24.15 7.80 -4.95
C ALA A 28 -25.57 7.33 -4.59
N ALA A 29 -26.05 6.25 -5.21
CA ALA A 29 -27.36 5.67 -4.92
C ALA A 29 -27.50 5.08 -3.50
N GLN A 30 -26.38 4.89 -2.80
CA GLN A 30 -26.31 4.22 -1.50
C GLN A 30 -25.81 5.14 -0.37
N GLU A 31 -25.42 6.38 -0.67
CA GLU A 31 -24.91 7.35 0.31
C GLU A 31 -26.00 7.77 1.31
N ASP A 32 -27.17 8.18 0.80
CA ASP A 32 -28.26 8.80 1.57
C ASP A 32 -29.29 7.80 2.15
N GLN A 33 -29.00 6.49 2.09
CA GLN A 33 -29.93 5.50 2.62
C GLN A 33 -29.93 5.48 4.16
N ILE A 34 -31.12 5.32 4.76
CA ILE A 34 -31.27 5.24 6.22
C ILE A 34 -30.44 4.08 6.76
N GLY A 35 -29.50 4.38 7.67
CA GLY A 35 -28.60 3.39 8.25
C GLY A 35 -27.36 3.06 7.41
N SER A 36 -27.05 3.86 6.37
CA SER A 36 -25.85 3.71 5.53
C SER A 36 -24.55 3.69 6.36
N GLU A 37 -24.48 4.54 7.37
CA GLU A 37 -23.33 4.67 8.29
C GLU A 37 -23.05 3.41 9.14
N GLN A 38 -24.06 2.57 9.36
CA GLN A 38 -23.95 1.33 10.13
C GLN A 38 -24.07 0.08 9.26
N SER A 39 -24.11 0.22 7.93
CA SER A 39 -24.31 -0.90 6.99
C SER A 39 -23.14 -1.12 6.06
N ILE A 40 -22.85 -2.38 5.75
CA ILE A 40 -21.84 -2.76 4.77
C ILE A 40 -22.42 -2.56 3.38
N LEU A 41 -21.72 -1.84 2.50
CA LEU A 41 -22.02 -1.77 1.08
C LEU A 41 -20.99 -2.57 0.31
N THR A 42 -21.42 -3.65 -0.33
CA THR A 42 -20.59 -4.41 -1.27
C THR A 42 -20.95 -4.02 -2.70
N VAL A 43 -19.98 -3.46 -3.42
CA VAL A 43 -20.06 -3.13 -4.84
C VAL A 43 -19.28 -4.20 -5.60
N PHE A 44 -19.99 -5.10 -6.27
CA PHE A 44 -19.38 -6.07 -7.19
C PHE A 44 -19.24 -5.43 -8.57
N ILE A 45 -18.01 -5.36 -9.08
CA ILE A 45 -17.66 -4.64 -10.30
C ILE A 45 -17.21 -5.67 -11.34
N LYS A 46 -18.06 -5.91 -12.34
CA LYS A 46 -17.73 -6.80 -13.45
C LYS A 46 -16.48 -6.32 -14.20
N GLN A 47 -15.84 -7.22 -14.93
CA GLN A 47 -14.66 -6.92 -15.75
C GLN A 47 -14.92 -5.77 -16.71
N GLY A 48 -13.92 -4.91 -16.87
CA GLY A 48 -14.00 -3.69 -17.67
C GLY A 48 -13.06 -2.60 -17.16
N VAL A 49 -12.87 -1.58 -17.98
CA VAL A 49 -12.03 -0.41 -17.66
C VAL A 49 -12.90 0.80 -17.32
N TYR A 50 -13.05 1.10 -16.05
CA TYR A 50 -13.86 2.19 -15.50
C TYR A 50 -13.00 3.46 -15.39
N ASN A 51 -13.17 4.38 -16.34
CA ASN A 51 -12.51 5.69 -16.30
C ASN A 51 -13.29 6.63 -15.38
N GLU A 52 -13.05 6.52 -14.09
CA GLU A 52 -13.79 7.22 -13.03
C GLU A 52 -12.82 7.71 -11.95
N THR A 53 -13.01 8.94 -11.48
CA THR A 53 -12.37 9.41 -10.23
C THR A 53 -13.35 9.17 -9.09
N LEU A 54 -12.98 8.33 -8.12
CA LEU A 54 -13.86 7.97 -7.00
C LEU A 54 -13.45 8.72 -5.74
N ASN A 55 -14.43 9.30 -5.05
CA ASN A 55 -14.28 9.82 -3.69
C ASN A 55 -15.23 9.08 -2.75
N ILE A 56 -14.68 8.21 -1.90
CA ILE A 56 -15.45 7.29 -1.05
C ILE A 56 -15.48 7.83 0.37
N THR A 57 -16.57 8.50 0.72
CA THR A 57 -16.83 9.06 2.07
C THR A 57 -17.60 8.11 2.96
N ARG A 58 -18.50 7.30 2.38
CA ARG A 58 -19.27 6.27 3.09
C ARG A 58 -18.39 5.26 3.80
N LYS A 59 -18.74 4.94 5.05
CA LYS A 59 -18.09 3.85 5.82
C LYS A 59 -18.45 2.47 5.28
N HIS A 60 -17.62 1.48 5.58
CA HIS A 60 -17.88 0.06 5.33
C HIS A 60 -18.19 -0.28 3.87
N VAL A 61 -17.49 0.38 2.94
CA VAL A 61 -17.56 0.10 1.50
C VAL A 61 -16.56 -0.99 1.13
N ILE A 62 -17.04 -2.01 0.44
CA ILE A 62 -16.25 -3.12 -0.11
C ILE A 62 -16.39 -3.06 -1.63
N LEU A 63 -15.28 -2.86 -2.34
CA LEU A 63 -15.20 -2.99 -3.79
C LEU A 63 -14.62 -4.37 -4.13
N ILE A 64 -15.33 -5.16 -4.93
CA ILE A 64 -14.87 -6.49 -5.37
C ILE A 64 -14.91 -6.53 -6.89
N GLY A 65 -13.77 -6.80 -7.53
CA GLY A 65 -13.68 -7.04 -8.97
C GLY A 65 -13.70 -8.51 -9.36
N GLU A 66 -13.56 -8.79 -10.66
CA GLU A 66 -13.43 -10.14 -11.22
C GLU A 66 -11.96 -10.58 -11.42
N GLY A 67 -11.01 -9.80 -10.89
CA GLY A 67 -9.57 -10.04 -10.91
C GLY A 67 -8.78 -8.77 -11.24
N ALA A 68 -7.60 -8.63 -10.63
CA ALA A 68 -6.61 -7.64 -11.03
C ALA A 68 -6.28 -7.80 -12.54
N GLY A 69 -6.19 -6.68 -13.25
CA GLY A 69 -6.04 -6.64 -14.72
C GLY A 69 -7.32 -6.89 -15.52
N LYS A 70 -8.41 -7.39 -14.91
CA LYS A 70 -9.72 -7.59 -15.56
C LYS A 70 -10.70 -6.49 -15.22
N THR A 71 -10.80 -6.15 -13.93
CA THR A 71 -11.59 -5.01 -13.43
C THR A 71 -10.62 -3.88 -13.12
N VAL A 72 -10.66 -2.79 -13.88
CA VAL A 72 -9.69 -1.69 -13.78
C VAL A 72 -10.43 -0.38 -13.52
N ILE A 73 -10.09 0.31 -12.43
CA ILE A 73 -10.48 1.69 -12.15
C ILE A 73 -9.31 2.57 -12.56
N THR A 74 -9.50 3.47 -13.53
CA THR A 74 -8.42 4.26 -14.13
C THR A 74 -8.69 5.75 -14.08
N GLY A 75 -7.63 6.52 -13.84
CA GLY A 75 -7.57 7.96 -14.00
C GLY A 75 -6.22 8.38 -14.59
N ASN A 76 -6.02 9.69 -14.76
CA ASN A 76 -4.79 10.25 -15.34
C ASN A 76 -4.46 11.67 -14.82
N LYS A 77 -5.07 12.08 -13.69
CA LYS A 77 -4.78 13.38 -13.08
C LYS A 77 -3.36 13.40 -12.51
N SER A 78 -2.71 14.55 -12.58
CA SER A 78 -1.33 14.71 -12.13
C SER A 78 -1.03 16.15 -11.69
N HIS A 79 0.02 16.31 -10.89
CA HIS A 79 0.46 17.63 -10.45
C HIS A 79 0.84 18.52 -11.64
N ARG A 80 1.65 18.01 -12.58
CA ARG A 80 2.20 18.81 -13.67
C ARG A 80 1.17 19.16 -14.74
N PHE A 81 0.35 18.20 -15.17
CA PHE A 81 -0.56 18.42 -16.29
C PHE A 81 -1.86 19.11 -15.87
N ASP A 82 -2.28 18.95 -14.61
CA ASP A 82 -3.57 19.47 -14.13
C ASP A 82 -3.42 20.60 -13.10
N ASN A 83 -2.19 20.95 -12.70
CA ASN A 83 -1.91 21.96 -11.66
C ASN A 83 -2.63 21.65 -10.33
N LEU A 84 -2.68 20.37 -9.96
CA LEU A 84 -3.33 19.87 -8.75
C LEU A 84 -2.33 19.60 -7.63
N SER A 85 -2.78 19.68 -6.38
CA SER A 85 -1.98 19.16 -5.26
C SER A 85 -1.94 17.62 -5.33
N THR A 86 -0.89 16.98 -4.79
CA THR A 86 -0.74 15.51 -4.87
C THR A 86 -2.00 14.74 -4.43
N PRO A 87 -2.65 15.03 -3.28
CA PRO A 87 -3.89 14.35 -2.88
C PRO A 87 -5.02 14.44 -3.91
N ASP A 88 -5.15 15.58 -4.60
CA ASP A 88 -6.23 15.82 -5.58
C ASP A 88 -6.03 15.06 -6.90
N THR A 89 -4.86 14.45 -7.10
CA THR A 89 -4.55 13.62 -8.27
C THR A 89 -5.07 12.19 -8.15
N ALA A 90 -5.53 11.78 -6.97
CA ALA A 90 -5.95 10.40 -6.69
C ALA A 90 -7.05 9.92 -7.65
N THR A 91 -6.84 8.76 -8.27
CA THR A 91 -7.91 8.08 -9.04
C THR A 91 -9.00 7.56 -8.09
N VAL A 92 -8.61 7.02 -6.94
CA VAL A 92 -9.53 6.65 -5.85
C VAL A 92 -9.05 7.31 -4.55
N SER A 93 -9.87 8.17 -3.96
CA SER A 93 -9.68 8.72 -2.62
C SER A 93 -10.66 8.09 -1.64
N VAL A 94 -10.15 7.54 -0.54
CA VAL A 94 -10.95 6.86 0.47
C VAL A 94 -10.86 7.59 1.80
N HIS A 95 -12.01 8.04 2.31
CA HIS A 95 -12.15 8.74 3.58
C HIS A 95 -13.00 7.95 4.58
N GLY A 96 -13.95 7.15 4.10
CA GLY A 96 -14.82 6.33 4.95
C GLY A 96 -14.05 5.20 5.64
N MET A 97 -14.31 5.00 6.94
CA MET A 97 -13.72 3.92 7.75
C MET A 97 -14.13 2.53 7.26
N GLY A 98 -13.24 1.55 7.39
CA GLY A 98 -13.55 0.14 7.09
C GLY A 98 -13.66 -0.16 5.60
N PHE A 99 -12.91 0.56 4.77
CA PHE A 99 -12.87 0.33 3.33
C PHE A 99 -12.17 -0.99 3.00
N MET A 100 -12.69 -1.69 2.00
CA MET A 100 -12.03 -2.86 1.44
C MET A 100 -12.03 -2.83 -0.09
N ALA A 101 -10.92 -3.28 -0.68
CA ALA A 101 -10.83 -3.54 -2.11
C ALA A 101 -10.27 -4.95 -2.33
N GLN A 102 -10.91 -5.70 -3.24
CA GLN A 102 -10.49 -7.06 -3.56
C GLN A 102 -10.55 -7.34 -5.07
N ASP A 103 -9.55 -8.05 -5.59
CA ASP A 103 -9.55 -8.62 -6.95
C ASP A 103 -9.79 -7.56 -8.06
N LEU A 104 -9.13 -6.40 -7.98
CA LEU A 104 -9.24 -5.32 -8.97
C LEU A 104 -7.94 -4.52 -9.13
N THR A 105 -7.85 -3.73 -10.20
CA THR A 105 -6.76 -2.77 -10.43
C THR A 105 -7.25 -1.34 -10.17
N ILE A 106 -6.46 -0.54 -9.46
CA ILE A 106 -6.61 0.92 -9.36
C ILE A 106 -5.36 1.54 -9.98
N GLN A 107 -5.50 2.35 -11.03
CA GLN A 107 -4.35 2.90 -11.75
C GLN A 107 -4.47 4.40 -12.04
N ASN A 108 -3.31 5.06 -12.03
CA ASN A 108 -3.14 6.40 -12.59
C ASN A 108 -2.17 6.35 -13.77
N THR A 109 -2.65 6.81 -14.93
CA THR A 109 -1.97 6.70 -16.24
C THR A 109 -1.29 7.99 -16.71
N ALA A 110 -1.13 8.98 -15.83
CA ALA A 110 -0.45 10.24 -16.18
C ALA A 110 0.99 10.06 -16.71
N GLY A 111 1.66 8.97 -16.31
CA GLY A 111 3.03 8.68 -16.72
C GLY A 111 4.08 9.45 -15.92
N PRO A 112 5.38 9.16 -16.14
CA PRO A 112 6.46 9.77 -15.38
C PRO A 112 6.59 11.28 -15.64
N GLU A 113 6.17 11.75 -16.80
CA GLU A 113 6.17 13.18 -17.14
C GLU A 113 5.10 13.98 -16.37
N GLY A 114 4.05 13.33 -15.86
CA GLY A 114 3.01 13.96 -15.05
C GLY A 114 3.47 14.34 -13.64
N LEU A 115 4.66 13.86 -13.21
CA LEU A 115 5.16 13.94 -11.85
C LEU A 115 4.21 13.23 -10.87
N GLN A 116 3.90 13.83 -9.71
CA GLN A 116 3.03 13.23 -8.70
C GLN A 116 1.64 12.91 -9.27
N ALA A 117 1.24 11.64 -9.22
CA ALA A 117 -0.01 11.17 -9.79
C ALA A 117 -0.50 9.91 -9.04
N VAL A 118 -1.41 10.12 -8.09
CA VAL A 118 -1.85 9.08 -7.15
C VAL A 118 -2.87 8.14 -7.80
N ALA A 119 -2.66 6.83 -7.66
CA ALA A 119 -3.65 5.82 -8.03
C ALA A 119 -4.66 5.63 -6.89
N LEU A 120 -4.17 5.29 -5.69
CA LEU A 120 -4.98 5.12 -4.49
C LEU A 120 -4.48 6.04 -3.38
N MET A 121 -5.38 6.85 -2.83
CA MET A 121 -5.18 7.52 -1.54
C MET A 121 -6.13 6.92 -0.50
N SER A 122 -5.58 6.38 0.59
CA SER A 122 -6.35 5.87 1.71
C SER A 122 -6.14 6.72 2.95
N ARG A 123 -7.21 7.36 3.43
CA ARG A 123 -7.36 7.96 4.75
C ARG A 123 -8.27 7.15 5.68
N SER A 124 -8.67 5.96 5.22
CA SER A 124 -9.57 5.07 5.95
C SER A 124 -8.84 4.42 7.12
N HIS A 125 -9.45 4.51 8.30
CA HIS A 125 -9.08 3.64 9.41
C HIS A 125 -9.68 2.25 9.17
N PHE A 126 -8.89 1.20 9.34
CA PHE A 126 -9.24 -0.19 9.02
C PHE A 126 -9.43 -0.44 7.51
N SER A 127 -8.49 0.07 6.71
CA SER A 127 -8.45 -0.18 5.27
C SER A 127 -7.83 -1.55 4.96
N LEU A 128 -8.45 -2.35 4.10
CA LEU A 128 -7.94 -3.64 3.65
C LEU A 128 -7.94 -3.74 2.13
N VAL A 129 -6.75 -3.90 1.53
CA VAL A 129 -6.60 -4.11 0.08
C VAL A 129 -6.01 -5.50 -0.15
N TYR A 130 -6.72 -6.37 -0.89
CA TYR A 130 -6.38 -7.78 -1.03
C TYR A 130 -6.43 -8.27 -2.48
N ARG A 131 -5.33 -8.87 -2.98
CA ARG A 131 -5.22 -9.34 -4.38
C ARG A 131 -5.56 -8.27 -5.42
N CYS A 132 -5.13 -7.04 -5.16
CA CYS A 132 -5.31 -5.93 -6.07
C CYS A 132 -4.01 -5.63 -6.85
N SER A 133 -4.11 -4.75 -7.84
CA SER A 133 -2.96 -4.03 -8.37
C SER A 133 -3.16 -2.53 -8.22
N ILE A 134 -2.16 -1.83 -7.68
CA ILE A 134 -2.13 -0.38 -7.53
C ILE A 134 -1.01 0.15 -8.41
N GLU A 135 -1.36 0.85 -9.49
CA GLU A 135 -0.43 1.10 -10.59
C GLU A 135 -0.27 2.59 -10.89
N GLY A 136 0.97 3.06 -10.89
CA GLY A 136 1.29 4.43 -11.25
C GLY A 136 2.77 4.59 -11.61
N TYR A 137 3.27 5.81 -11.45
CA TYR A 137 4.69 6.14 -11.55
C TYR A 137 5.14 6.82 -10.26
N GLN A 138 5.18 8.14 -10.20
CA GLN A 138 5.52 8.87 -8.98
C GLN A 138 4.28 9.00 -8.08
N ASP A 139 4.45 8.76 -6.77
CA ASP A 139 3.41 8.89 -5.74
C ASP A 139 2.20 7.95 -5.95
N THR A 140 2.46 6.68 -6.35
CA THR A 140 1.39 5.73 -6.74
C THR A 140 0.37 5.43 -5.64
N LEU A 141 0.85 5.06 -4.44
CA LEU A 141 0.03 4.73 -3.29
C LEU A 141 0.27 5.75 -2.17
N ASN A 142 -0.74 6.54 -1.86
CA ASN A 142 -0.77 7.39 -0.67
C ASN A 142 -1.49 6.66 0.48
N ALA A 143 -0.73 5.92 1.29
CA ALA A 143 -1.17 5.40 2.58
C ALA A 143 -1.18 6.55 3.60
N ASP A 144 -2.15 7.45 3.46
CA ASP A 144 -2.13 8.77 4.09
C ASP A 144 -2.30 8.71 5.62
N THR A 145 -3.36 8.07 6.12
CA THR A 145 -3.59 7.95 7.58
C THR A 145 -4.46 6.76 7.96
N GLY A 146 -4.48 6.42 9.25
CA GLY A 146 -5.24 5.30 9.79
C GLY A 146 -4.45 3.99 9.83
N ASP A 147 -5.12 2.94 10.29
CA ASP A 147 -4.59 1.57 10.31
C ASP A 147 -4.98 0.89 9.00
N GLN A 148 -3.99 0.37 8.28
CA GLN A 148 -4.17 -0.16 6.94
C GLN A 148 -3.43 -1.47 6.77
N ILE A 149 -3.98 -2.37 5.95
CA ILE A 149 -3.32 -3.61 5.56
C ILE A 149 -3.47 -3.86 4.07
N TYR A 150 -2.36 -4.24 3.44
CA TYR A 150 -2.26 -4.59 2.02
C TYR A 150 -1.75 -6.03 1.94
N LEU A 151 -2.51 -6.89 1.30
CA LEU A 151 -2.27 -8.33 1.26
C LEU A 151 -2.20 -8.79 -0.20
N GLU A 152 -1.15 -9.54 -0.56
CA GLU A 152 -1.00 -10.15 -1.89
C GLU A 152 -1.25 -9.16 -3.04
N THR A 153 -0.83 -7.91 -2.85
CA THR A 153 -1.15 -6.79 -3.74
C THR A 153 0.09 -6.37 -4.51
N ASP A 154 -0.06 -6.17 -5.81
CA ASP A 154 0.96 -5.57 -6.65
C ASP A 154 0.93 -4.05 -6.48
N ILE A 155 2.09 -3.44 -6.25
CA ILE A 155 2.21 -1.98 -6.18
C ILE A 155 3.35 -1.56 -7.10
N ARG A 156 3.02 -0.78 -8.14
CA ARG A 156 3.95 -0.44 -9.23
C ARG A 156 4.26 1.04 -9.25
N GLY A 157 5.53 1.42 -9.31
CA GLY A 157 5.89 2.84 -9.46
C GLY A 157 7.38 3.13 -9.58
N THR A 158 7.75 4.40 -9.41
CA THR A 158 9.12 4.91 -9.63
C THR A 158 9.65 5.65 -8.39
N ILE A 159 9.25 6.91 -8.22
CA ILE A 159 9.67 7.78 -7.11
C ILE A 159 8.57 7.77 -6.05
N ASP A 160 8.96 7.55 -4.80
CA ASP A 160 8.10 7.61 -3.61
C ASP A 160 6.76 6.86 -3.77
N PHE A 161 6.79 5.71 -4.45
CA PHE A 161 5.55 5.12 -4.95
C PHE A 161 4.69 4.46 -3.86
N VAL A 162 5.23 4.27 -2.65
CA VAL A 162 4.47 4.05 -1.42
C VAL A 162 4.82 5.15 -0.43
N PHE A 163 3.91 6.08 -0.18
CA PHE A 163 4.17 7.22 0.70
C PHE A 163 2.97 7.51 1.59
N GLY A 164 3.17 8.40 2.57
CA GLY A 164 2.11 8.83 3.49
C GLY A 164 2.49 8.67 4.95
N TYR A 165 1.50 8.77 5.84
CA TYR A 165 1.66 8.82 7.30
C TYR A 165 0.89 7.70 8.01
N ALA A 166 0.24 6.77 7.30
CA ALA A 166 -0.51 5.68 7.93
C ALA A 166 0.36 4.77 8.80
N ARG A 167 -0.32 4.00 9.67
CA ARG A 167 0.24 2.77 10.24
C ARG A 167 -0.19 1.63 9.31
N ALA A 168 0.69 1.25 8.38
CA ALA A 168 0.33 0.35 7.28
C ALA A 168 1.21 -0.91 7.28
N ALA A 169 0.57 -2.07 7.20
CA ALA A 169 1.23 -3.36 7.05
C ALA A 169 1.02 -3.90 5.63
N PHE A 170 2.10 -4.38 5.00
CA PHE A 170 2.11 -4.96 3.67
C PHE A 170 2.61 -6.40 3.80
N GLN A 171 1.81 -7.39 3.38
CA GLN A 171 2.20 -8.80 3.41
C GLN A 171 2.01 -9.50 2.08
N GLY A 172 3.03 -10.24 1.63
CA GLY A 172 2.92 -10.95 0.36
C GLY A 172 2.85 -10.03 -0.87
N CYS A 173 3.12 -8.72 -0.71
CA CYS A 173 3.00 -7.75 -1.78
C CYS A 173 4.22 -7.81 -2.72
N ARG A 174 3.98 -7.50 -3.99
CA ARG A 174 5.06 -7.29 -4.97
C ARG A 174 5.23 -5.80 -5.22
N LEU A 175 6.38 -5.27 -4.83
CA LEU A 175 6.78 -3.88 -5.05
C LEU A 175 7.58 -3.83 -6.35
N LEU A 176 6.93 -3.39 -7.43
CA LEU A 176 7.40 -3.49 -8.80
C LEU A 176 7.91 -2.13 -9.28
N VAL A 177 9.23 -2.03 -9.46
CA VAL A 177 9.92 -0.78 -9.81
C VAL A 177 9.90 -0.60 -11.33
N ARG A 178 9.23 0.45 -11.78
CA ARG A 178 9.09 0.79 -13.20
C ARG A 178 10.29 1.63 -13.67
N SER A 179 10.45 1.70 -14.99
CA SER A 179 11.35 2.67 -15.61
C SER A 179 10.59 3.98 -15.84
N SER A 180 11.14 5.10 -15.40
CA SER A 180 10.64 6.43 -15.77
C SER A 180 11.09 6.86 -17.18
N GLY A 181 11.90 6.05 -17.86
CA GLY A 181 12.58 6.42 -19.11
C GLY A 181 13.73 7.42 -18.93
N ALA A 182 13.95 7.93 -17.71
CA ALA A 182 15.02 8.88 -17.41
C ALA A 182 16.31 8.14 -17.00
N SER A 183 17.29 8.11 -17.89
CA SER A 183 18.65 7.60 -17.62
C SER A 183 19.66 8.75 -17.50
N LYS A 184 19.37 9.74 -16.65
CA LYS A 184 20.21 10.93 -16.42
C LYS A 184 20.99 10.78 -15.10
N PRO A 185 22.18 11.41 -14.97
CA PRO A 185 22.92 11.41 -13.70
C PRO A 185 22.03 11.87 -12.53
N GLY A 186 21.98 11.06 -11.46
CA GLY A 186 21.15 11.32 -10.27
C GLY A 186 19.69 10.84 -10.37
N ALA A 187 19.27 10.27 -11.50
CA ALA A 187 17.97 9.61 -11.61
C ALA A 187 17.89 8.42 -10.63
N HIS A 188 16.77 8.33 -9.92
CA HIS A 188 16.55 7.28 -8.94
C HIS A 188 15.07 6.92 -8.82
N ASN A 189 14.85 5.70 -8.36
CA ASN A 189 13.57 5.20 -7.88
C ASN A 189 13.64 5.05 -6.37
N VAL A 190 12.52 5.27 -5.70
CA VAL A 190 12.39 5.11 -4.26
C VAL A 190 11.09 4.39 -3.97
N VAL A 191 11.19 3.27 -3.26
CA VAL A 191 10.03 2.47 -2.91
C VAL A 191 9.17 3.19 -1.88
N THR A 192 9.77 3.74 -0.83
CA THR A 192 9.03 4.35 0.28
C THR A 192 9.40 5.80 0.61
N ALA A 193 8.40 6.61 0.92
CA ALA A 193 8.58 7.95 1.49
C ALA A 193 7.62 8.16 2.67
N GLN A 194 8.01 7.66 3.85
CA GLN A 194 7.16 7.70 5.04
C GLN A 194 7.25 9.08 5.73
N GLY A 195 6.09 9.62 6.10
CA GLY A 195 5.87 11.00 6.55
C GLY A 195 5.69 11.21 8.06
N ARG A 196 6.11 10.30 8.93
CA ARG A 196 5.97 10.46 10.39
C ARG A 196 6.78 11.67 10.85
N SER A 197 6.08 12.62 11.49
CA SER A 197 6.65 13.91 11.90
C SER A 197 6.79 14.07 13.42
N ASN A 198 6.15 13.22 14.23
CA ASN A 198 6.23 13.27 15.69
C ASN A 198 6.65 11.89 16.24
N PRO A 199 7.63 11.83 17.16
CA PRO A 199 8.16 10.57 17.69
C PRO A 199 7.14 9.79 18.54
N LEU A 200 6.10 10.46 19.06
CA LEU A 200 5.04 9.83 19.84
C LEU A 200 4.00 9.12 18.96
N ASP A 201 4.02 9.38 17.66
CA ASP A 201 3.10 8.73 16.73
C ASP A 201 3.51 7.29 16.45
N ARG A 202 2.51 6.43 16.38
CA ARG A 202 2.67 5.00 16.06
C ARG A 202 2.66 4.72 14.56
N SER A 203 2.66 5.75 13.71
CA SER A 203 2.69 5.59 12.26
C SER A 203 3.99 4.99 11.75
N GLY A 204 3.93 4.37 10.58
CA GLY A 204 5.03 3.62 10.00
C GLY A 204 4.57 2.60 8.98
N PHE A 205 5.51 2.14 8.15
CA PHE A 205 5.26 1.08 7.18
C PHE A 205 6.01 -0.19 7.55
N SER A 206 5.31 -1.32 7.53
CA SER A 206 5.88 -2.64 7.75
C SER A 206 5.67 -3.52 6.52
N PHE A 207 6.76 -3.94 5.88
CA PHE A 207 6.75 -4.84 4.74
C PHE A 207 7.24 -6.21 5.16
N GLN A 208 6.38 -7.22 5.10
CA GLN A 208 6.68 -8.59 5.54
C GLN A 208 6.43 -9.60 4.43
N ASN A 209 7.41 -10.46 4.13
CA ASN A 209 7.27 -11.47 3.07
C ASN A 209 6.82 -10.84 1.73
N CYS A 210 7.36 -9.66 1.43
CA CYS A 210 7.14 -8.97 0.17
C CYS A 210 8.27 -9.30 -0.81
N SER A 211 8.22 -8.70 -1.99
CA SER A 211 9.36 -8.66 -2.93
C SER A 211 9.57 -7.26 -3.50
N VAL A 212 10.83 -6.85 -3.66
CA VAL A 212 11.23 -5.63 -4.37
C VAL A 212 11.98 -6.02 -5.64
N THR A 213 11.33 -5.84 -6.78
CA THR A 213 11.83 -6.30 -8.09
C THR A 213 11.59 -5.27 -9.18
N ALA A 214 12.28 -5.41 -10.31
CA ALA A 214 11.97 -4.62 -11.49
C ALA A 214 10.61 -5.06 -12.03
N ASP A 215 9.80 -4.11 -12.47
CA ASP A 215 8.58 -4.45 -13.20
C ASP A 215 8.93 -5.13 -14.54
N GLU A 216 8.00 -5.92 -15.05
CA GLU A 216 8.19 -6.62 -16.32
C GLU A 216 8.53 -5.63 -17.45
N GLY A 217 9.65 -5.88 -18.14
CA GLY A 217 10.14 -5.00 -19.21
C GLY A 217 10.78 -3.69 -18.77
N ALA A 218 10.92 -3.42 -17.46
CA ALA A 218 11.55 -2.19 -16.98
C ALA A 218 13.07 -2.20 -17.22
N ASN A 219 13.56 -1.24 -18.01
CA ASN A 219 15.00 -0.96 -18.11
C ASN A 219 15.40 0.07 -17.04
N LEU A 220 16.13 -0.39 -16.02
CA LEU A 220 16.62 0.42 -14.91
C LEU A 220 18.13 0.72 -15.01
N THR A 221 18.74 0.48 -16.18
CA THR A 221 20.17 0.72 -16.39
C THR A 221 20.51 2.19 -16.13
N GLY A 222 21.47 2.43 -15.23
CA GLY A 222 21.88 3.79 -14.86
C GLY A 222 20.90 4.53 -13.94
N VAL A 223 19.87 3.86 -13.41
CA VAL A 223 18.91 4.42 -12.45
C VAL A 223 19.03 3.66 -11.13
N GLU A 224 19.38 4.38 -10.06
CA GLU A 224 19.51 3.77 -8.74
C GLU A 224 18.12 3.48 -8.15
N THR A 225 17.97 2.41 -7.36
CA THR A 225 16.72 2.12 -6.64
C THR A 225 16.98 1.98 -5.15
N PHE A 226 16.21 2.68 -4.32
CA PHE A 226 16.33 2.65 -2.86
C PHE A 226 15.03 2.15 -2.22
N LEU A 227 15.16 1.50 -1.06
CA LEU A 227 14.05 1.06 -0.20
C LEU A 227 13.24 2.25 0.32
N GLY A 228 13.88 3.37 0.60
CA GLY A 228 13.17 4.54 1.08
C GLY A 228 14.01 5.80 1.27
N ARG A 229 13.31 6.91 1.49
CA ARG A 229 13.85 8.19 1.93
C ARG A 229 12.89 8.91 2.88
N PRO A 230 13.39 9.70 3.84
CA PRO A 230 12.53 10.25 4.90
C PRO A 230 11.78 11.49 4.44
N TRP A 231 10.49 11.36 4.12
CA TRP A 231 9.67 12.54 3.80
C TRP A 231 9.58 13.51 4.99
N LYS A 232 9.65 12.97 6.21
CA LYS A 232 9.64 13.73 7.46
C LYS A 232 10.66 13.19 8.47
N GLU A 233 11.00 14.04 9.44
CA GLU A 233 12.10 13.85 10.41
C GLU A 233 12.02 12.56 11.24
N HIS A 234 10.84 11.98 11.42
CA HIS A 234 10.64 10.76 12.19
C HIS A 234 10.23 9.56 11.31
N SER A 235 10.49 9.61 10.00
CA SER A 235 10.18 8.52 9.06
C SER A 235 10.53 7.14 9.64
N HIS A 236 9.63 6.18 9.49
CA HIS A 236 9.68 4.88 10.15
C HIS A 236 9.22 3.79 9.19
N VAL A 237 10.15 2.91 8.79
CA VAL A 237 9.91 1.84 7.83
C VAL A 237 10.70 0.59 8.24
N ILE A 238 10.09 -0.58 8.10
CA ILE A 238 10.79 -1.86 8.19
C ILE A 238 10.52 -2.72 6.96
N PHE A 239 11.58 -3.32 6.42
CA PHE A 239 11.51 -4.45 5.50
C PHE A 239 11.95 -5.70 6.22
N MET A 240 11.06 -6.69 6.34
CA MET A 240 11.36 -7.94 7.01
C MET A 240 10.92 -9.16 6.20
N GLU A 241 11.70 -10.23 6.27
CA GLU A 241 11.43 -11.51 5.58
C GLU A 241 11.17 -11.31 4.08
N THR A 242 11.74 -10.26 3.49
CA THR A 242 11.38 -9.75 2.16
C THR A 242 12.48 -10.07 1.15
N PHE A 243 12.08 -10.47 -0.06
CA PHE A 243 13.01 -10.66 -1.16
C PHE A 243 13.45 -9.31 -1.76
N LEU A 244 14.74 -9.04 -1.75
CA LEU A 244 15.35 -7.86 -2.37
C LEU A 244 16.18 -8.31 -3.58
N SER A 245 15.71 -7.97 -4.78
CA SER A 245 16.48 -8.24 -6.00
C SER A 245 17.69 -7.31 -6.16
N SER A 246 18.51 -7.57 -7.16
CA SER A 246 19.79 -6.87 -7.39
C SER A 246 19.62 -5.41 -7.81
N ILE A 247 18.39 -4.93 -8.03
CA ILE A 247 18.12 -3.53 -8.36
C ILE A 247 18.28 -2.62 -7.14
N VAL A 248 18.13 -3.16 -5.92
CA VAL A 248 18.26 -2.40 -4.69
C VAL A 248 19.73 -1.98 -4.54
N ASN A 249 19.95 -0.66 -4.47
CA ASN A 249 21.27 -0.09 -4.28
C ASN A 249 21.87 -0.61 -2.96
N PHE A 250 23.18 -0.86 -2.94
CA PHE A 250 23.87 -1.38 -1.77
C PHE A 250 23.76 -0.46 -0.54
N THR A 251 23.59 0.86 -0.72
CA THR A 251 23.31 1.78 0.40
C THR A 251 21.94 1.56 1.01
N GLY A 252 21.01 0.92 0.28
CA GLY A 252 19.65 0.55 0.67
C GLY A 252 18.69 1.73 0.78
N TRP A 253 19.12 2.80 1.46
CA TRP A 253 18.33 3.98 1.79
C TRP A 253 19.05 5.23 1.27
N VAL A 254 18.30 6.31 1.10
CA VAL A 254 18.84 7.58 0.59
C VAL A 254 18.28 8.77 1.37
N GLU A 255 19.02 9.86 1.39
CA GLU A 255 18.61 11.13 1.98
C GLU A 255 17.38 11.70 1.27
N TRP A 256 16.57 12.47 2.00
CA TRP A 256 15.48 13.25 1.39
C TRP A 256 16.02 14.28 0.38
N ASN A 257 17.02 15.04 0.83
CA ASN A 257 17.76 15.98 0.01
C ASN A 257 19.20 15.48 -0.12
N ARG A 258 19.59 14.97 -1.29
CA ARG A 258 20.96 14.48 -1.52
C ARG A 258 22.03 15.55 -1.27
N SER A 259 21.68 16.83 -1.40
CA SER A 259 22.61 17.93 -1.12
C SER A 259 22.90 18.12 0.38
N SER A 260 22.03 17.64 1.28
CA SER A 260 22.32 17.67 2.72
C SER A 260 23.24 16.52 3.16
N GLY A 261 23.27 15.41 2.41
CA GLY A 261 24.09 14.23 2.73
C GLY A 261 23.76 13.59 4.09
N HIS A 262 22.58 13.86 4.65
CA HIS A 262 22.19 13.44 5.98
C HIS A 262 20.75 12.87 6.01
N ILE A 263 20.61 11.70 6.62
CA ILE A 263 19.35 11.15 7.12
C ILE A 263 19.28 11.49 8.63
N PRO A 264 18.22 12.17 9.10
CA PRO A 264 18.07 12.51 10.52
C PRO A 264 18.19 11.29 11.43
N ASP A 265 18.92 11.39 12.53
CA ASP A 265 19.07 10.31 13.52
C ASP A 265 17.74 9.90 14.19
N THR A 266 16.71 10.72 14.03
CA THR A 266 15.33 10.48 14.48
C THR A 266 14.53 9.54 13.55
N VAL A 267 15.04 9.25 12.36
CA VAL A 267 14.48 8.28 11.40
C VAL A 267 14.77 6.86 11.88
N VAL A 268 13.84 5.93 11.64
CA VAL A 268 13.97 4.53 12.02
C VAL A 268 13.74 3.65 10.78
N TYR A 269 14.82 3.17 10.19
CA TYR A 269 14.83 2.26 9.05
C TYR A 269 15.43 0.92 9.42
N LEU A 270 14.62 -0.12 9.30
CA LEU A 270 14.94 -1.43 9.82
C LEU A 270 14.91 -2.49 8.72
N GLU A 271 15.85 -3.42 8.81
CA GLU A 271 15.90 -4.61 7.95
C GLU A 271 16.02 -5.86 8.82
N TYR A 272 15.19 -6.88 8.58
CA TYR A 272 15.20 -8.14 9.35
C TYR A 272 15.03 -9.35 8.44
N ALA A 273 15.99 -10.28 8.43
CA ALA A 273 15.89 -11.54 7.68
C ALA A 273 15.47 -11.39 6.20
N ASN A 274 15.83 -10.26 5.57
CA ASN A 274 15.66 -10.08 4.13
C ASN A 274 16.62 -11.01 3.38
N TYR A 275 16.25 -11.39 2.15
CA TYR A 275 17.03 -12.33 1.34
C TYR A 275 17.06 -11.91 -0.12
N GLY A 276 17.95 -12.53 -0.90
CA GLY A 276 18.20 -12.17 -2.29
C GLY A 276 19.40 -11.24 -2.47
N PRO A 277 19.80 -10.98 -3.72
CA PRO A 277 21.04 -10.27 -4.03
C PRO A 277 21.09 -8.81 -3.58
N GLY A 278 19.95 -8.16 -3.35
CA GLY A 278 19.87 -6.79 -2.80
C GLY A 278 19.85 -6.73 -1.26
N ALA A 279 19.86 -7.88 -0.58
CA ALA A 279 19.74 -7.96 0.88
C ALA A 279 21.08 -7.87 1.63
N ASP A 280 22.22 -7.80 0.93
CA ASP A 280 23.52 -7.56 1.57
C ASP A 280 23.54 -6.19 2.25
N THR A 281 23.67 -6.18 3.57
CA THR A 281 23.65 -4.98 4.41
C THR A 281 25.04 -4.41 4.72
N SER A 282 26.12 -5.06 4.27
CA SER A 282 27.51 -4.68 4.61
C SER A 282 27.92 -3.28 4.13
N ARG A 283 27.17 -2.72 3.17
CA ARG A 283 27.42 -1.42 2.54
C ARG A 283 26.23 -0.46 2.65
N ARG A 284 25.29 -0.73 3.57
CA ARG A 284 24.22 0.22 3.87
C ARG A 284 24.81 1.58 4.25
N ILE A 285 24.06 2.63 3.96
CA ILE A 285 24.45 3.99 4.35
C ILE A 285 24.81 4.03 5.84
N ASN A 286 25.96 4.62 6.16
CA ASN A 286 26.50 4.65 7.52
C ASN A 286 25.82 5.77 8.33
N THR A 287 24.73 5.45 9.02
CA THR A 287 23.97 6.35 9.89
C THR A 287 23.33 5.55 11.02
N THR A 288 22.99 6.20 12.13
CA THR A 288 22.26 5.57 13.23
C THR A 288 20.80 5.28 12.89
N ALA A 289 20.24 5.99 11.89
CA ALA A 289 18.87 5.85 11.44
C ALA A 289 18.57 4.50 10.75
N VAL A 290 19.59 3.83 10.20
CA VAL A 290 19.46 2.57 9.48
C VAL A 290 20.10 1.46 10.31
N ARG A 291 19.33 0.41 10.62
CA ARG A 291 19.81 -0.70 11.44
C ARG A 291 19.28 -2.05 10.98
N VAL A 292 20.16 -3.04 10.97
CA VAL A 292 19.78 -4.45 10.84
C VAL A 292 19.29 -4.94 12.19
N VAL A 293 18.04 -5.41 12.25
CA VAL A 293 17.45 -6.00 13.45
C VAL A 293 17.93 -7.44 13.54
N THR A 294 18.50 -7.81 14.68
CA THR A 294 18.95 -9.18 14.98
C THR A 294 18.10 -9.86 16.05
N ASN A 295 17.33 -9.08 16.81
CA ASN A 295 16.41 -9.58 17.81
C ASN A 295 15.03 -9.83 17.20
N CYS A 296 14.63 -11.10 17.11
CA CYS A 296 13.33 -11.50 16.59
C CYS A 296 12.15 -10.96 17.42
N SER A 297 12.29 -10.76 18.73
CA SER A 297 11.24 -10.16 19.56
C SER A 297 10.98 -8.70 19.19
N GLU A 298 12.02 -7.98 18.74
CA GLU A 298 11.90 -6.63 18.20
C GLU A 298 11.18 -6.66 16.85
N ALA A 299 11.63 -7.51 15.92
CA ALA A 299 11.00 -7.67 14.60
C ALA A 299 9.51 -8.08 14.72
N ALA A 300 9.17 -8.93 15.70
CA ALA A 300 7.80 -9.35 15.95
C ALA A 300 6.85 -8.18 16.25
N GLN A 301 7.33 -7.04 16.80
CA GLN A 301 6.50 -5.85 17.03
C GLN A 301 5.98 -5.20 15.75
N TYR A 302 6.59 -5.53 14.60
CA TYR A 302 6.20 -5.01 13.30
C TYR A 302 5.28 -5.96 12.52
N THR A 303 4.93 -7.11 13.08
CA THR A 303 3.99 -8.06 12.45
C THR A 303 2.55 -7.53 12.54
N ALA A 304 1.64 -8.06 11.72
CA ALA A 304 0.31 -7.48 11.56
C ALA A 304 -0.48 -7.33 12.88
N ASP A 305 -0.37 -8.27 13.81
CA ASP A 305 -1.09 -8.19 15.09
C ASP A 305 -0.50 -7.10 16.01
N PRO A 306 0.80 -7.07 16.36
CA PRO A 306 1.32 -6.02 17.23
C PRO A 306 1.34 -4.63 16.58
N PHE A 307 1.61 -4.57 15.27
CA PHE A 307 1.83 -3.30 14.56
C PHE A 307 0.52 -2.56 14.28
N VAL A 308 -0.42 -3.20 13.58
CA VAL A 308 -1.72 -2.58 13.18
C VAL A 308 -2.91 -3.15 13.95
N ASN A 309 -2.70 -4.02 14.93
CA ASN A 309 -3.78 -4.69 15.67
C ASN A 309 -4.75 -5.46 14.76
N ALA A 310 -4.22 -6.09 13.70
CA ALA A 310 -5.02 -6.73 12.66
C ALA A 310 -6.09 -7.68 13.22
N SER A 311 -5.74 -8.51 14.21
CA SER A 311 -6.69 -9.44 14.83
C SER A 311 -7.98 -8.83 15.39
N ALA A 312 -7.96 -7.54 15.74
CA ALA A 312 -9.10 -6.81 16.31
C ALA A 312 -10.12 -6.33 15.27
N TRP A 313 -9.71 -6.11 14.03
CA TRP A 313 -10.55 -5.47 13.01
C TRP A 313 -10.60 -6.20 11.66
N MET A 314 -9.72 -7.17 11.42
CA MET A 314 -9.76 -7.99 10.21
C MET A 314 -11.08 -8.78 10.11
N PRO A 315 -11.68 -8.90 8.91
CA PRO A 315 -12.98 -9.54 8.73
C PRO A 315 -12.99 -10.99 9.19
N LYS A 316 -14.04 -11.37 9.93
CA LYS A 316 -14.29 -12.73 10.40
C LYS A 316 -15.65 -13.21 9.92
N ASP A 317 -15.75 -14.51 9.67
CA ASP A 317 -17.03 -15.17 9.43
C ASP A 317 -17.83 -15.32 10.73
N LYS A 318 -19.03 -15.92 10.63
CA LYS A 318 -19.93 -16.12 11.77
C LYS A 318 -19.35 -17.06 12.83
N GLU A 319 -18.38 -17.88 12.47
CA GLU A 319 -17.67 -18.79 13.37
C GLU A 319 -16.39 -18.15 13.96
N GLY A 320 -16.13 -16.88 13.66
CA GLY A 320 -14.97 -16.14 14.17
C GLY A 320 -13.66 -16.44 13.44
N ARG A 321 -13.69 -17.14 12.30
CA ARG A 321 -12.51 -17.41 11.47
C ARG A 321 -12.26 -16.24 10.54
N TYR A 322 -10.99 -15.91 10.31
CA TYR A 322 -10.64 -14.83 9.38
C TYR A 322 -11.05 -15.20 7.95
N ILE A 323 -11.77 -14.29 7.28
CA ILE A 323 -12.23 -14.48 5.90
C ILE A 323 -11.04 -14.37 4.93
N ILE A 324 -10.10 -13.47 5.23
CA ILE A 324 -8.90 -13.23 4.44
C ILE A 324 -7.70 -13.72 5.26
N PRO A 325 -6.92 -14.69 4.75
CA PRO A 325 -5.74 -15.18 5.44
C PRO A 325 -4.64 -14.12 5.48
N TYR A 326 -3.93 -14.04 6.61
CA TYR A 326 -2.76 -13.18 6.77
C TYR A 326 -1.82 -13.77 7.83
N ALA A 327 -0.55 -13.39 7.80
CA ALA A 327 0.42 -13.79 8.82
C ALA A 327 0.26 -12.88 10.05
N ARG A 328 -0.09 -13.47 11.19
CA ARG A 328 -0.27 -12.72 12.44
C ARG A 328 1.05 -12.29 13.09
N GLY A 329 2.09 -13.11 12.90
CA GLY A 329 3.43 -12.96 13.47
C GLY A 329 4.52 -13.13 12.41
N LEU A 330 5.76 -13.41 12.85
CA LEU A 330 6.87 -13.73 11.95
C LEU A 330 6.59 -15.02 11.17
N ILE A 331 7.03 -15.09 9.91
CA ILE A 331 6.79 -16.23 9.00
C ILE A 331 7.97 -17.19 9.06
N VAL A 332 9.18 -16.67 9.07
CA VAL A 332 10.40 -17.45 9.25
C VAL A 332 10.45 -17.91 10.71
N ARG A 333 10.51 -19.23 10.91
CA ARG A 333 10.69 -19.81 12.23
C ARG A 333 12.13 -19.62 12.68
N ASP A 334 12.40 -18.53 13.39
CA ASP A 334 13.59 -18.42 14.22
C ASP A 334 13.39 -19.32 15.45
N PRO A 335 14.26 -20.32 15.71
CA PRO A 335 14.20 -21.14 16.92
C PRO A 335 14.24 -20.32 18.21
N ALA A 336 14.82 -19.12 18.18
CA ALA A 336 14.84 -18.17 19.30
C ALA A 336 13.51 -17.38 19.45
N CYS A 337 12.59 -17.48 18.49
CA CYS A 337 11.28 -16.83 18.48
C CYS A 337 10.14 -17.86 18.40
N PRO A 338 9.73 -18.48 19.52
CA PRO A 338 8.55 -19.34 19.51
C PRO A 338 7.31 -18.56 19.09
N ALA A 339 6.46 -19.18 18.27
CA ALA A 339 5.20 -18.58 17.84
C ALA A 339 4.37 -18.15 19.08
N PRO A 340 3.65 -17.00 19.01
CA PRO A 340 2.80 -16.58 20.11
C PRO A 340 1.78 -17.66 20.45
N ALA A 341 1.57 -17.89 21.74
CA ALA A 341 0.60 -18.87 22.22
C ALA A 341 -0.78 -18.61 21.60
N PRO A 342 -1.53 -19.65 21.19
CA PRO A 342 -2.88 -19.46 20.68
C PRO A 342 -3.72 -18.70 21.70
N PRO A 343 -4.64 -17.82 21.25
CA PRO A 343 -5.48 -17.05 22.16
C PRO A 343 -6.23 -18.01 23.09
N THR A 344 -6.11 -17.80 24.39
CA THR A 344 -6.92 -18.48 25.40
C THR A 344 -8.37 -18.16 25.12
N LYS A 345 -9.20 -19.19 24.91
CA LYS A 345 -10.66 -19.02 24.82
C LYS A 345 -11.12 -18.35 26.12
N ALA A 346 -11.71 -17.17 25.99
CA ALA A 346 -12.43 -16.50 27.07
C ALA A 346 -13.78 -17.18 27.31
#